data_AF-A0A4V2AIU8-F1
#
_entry.id   AF-A0A4V2AIU8-F1
#
_cell.length_a   1.000
_cell.length_b   1.000
_cell.length_c   1.000
_cell.angle_alpha   90.00
_cell.angle_beta   90.00
_cell.angle_gamma   90.00
#
_symmetry.space_group_name_H-M   'P 1'
#
loop_
_entity.id
_entity.type
_entity.pdbx_description
1 polymer ?
#
loop_
_entity_poly.entity_id
_entity_poly.type
_entity_poly.pdbx_seq_one_letter_code
_entity_poly.pdbx_strand_id
1 'polypeptide(L)'
;MGARATVDGKSGYLYTTPCGTDPYLIEGTGDQLTAYRLVQGAISSTYEYIHSPVAEGEQWMTNGALYEWRRITAKLDVPAGTFSDCWERHSEDSNLVYCRGAGLVRMTSAPNNYVLELVARNF
;
A
#
# COMPACT_ATOMS: atom_id res chain seq x y z
N MET A 1 -6.00 9.52 -10.32
CA MET A 1 -6.57 8.19 -10.60
C MET A 1 -5.51 7.34 -11.27
N GLY A 2 -5.27 6.11 -10.80
CA GLY A 2 -4.46 5.15 -11.55
C GLY A 2 -5.28 4.56 -12.69
N ALA A 3 -4.74 4.54 -13.91
CA ALA A 3 -5.41 3.92 -15.04
C ALA A 3 -5.42 2.39 -14.87
N ARG A 4 -6.54 1.72 -15.16
CA ARG A 4 -6.52 0.26 -15.29
C ARG A 4 -5.69 -0.13 -16.51
N ALA A 5 -4.89 -1.17 -16.37
CA ALA A 5 -4.09 -1.71 -17.47
C ALA A 5 -4.00 -3.22 -17.38
N THR A 6 -3.69 -3.83 -18.52
CA THR A 6 -3.31 -5.23 -18.61
C THR A 6 -1.90 -5.31 -19.18
N VAL A 7 -0.98 -5.95 -18.45
CA VAL A 7 0.43 -6.12 -18.84
C VAL A 7 0.80 -7.58 -18.62
N ASP A 8 1.37 -8.24 -19.62
CA ASP A 8 1.79 -9.65 -19.56
C ASP A 8 0.69 -10.60 -19.01
N GLY A 9 -0.57 -10.32 -19.37
CA GLY A 9 -1.74 -11.09 -18.93
C GLY A 9 -2.24 -10.78 -17.51
N LYS A 10 -1.58 -9.88 -16.77
CA LYS A 10 -1.99 -9.39 -15.44
C LYS A 10 -2.83 -8.13 -15.57
N SER A 11 -3.90 -8.01 -14.78
CA SER A 11 -4.82 -6.86 -14.86
C SER A 11 -4.93 -6.15 -13.52
N GLY A 12 -4.66 -4.86 -13.51
CA GLY A 12 -4.56 -4.09 -12.27
C GLY A 12 -4.66 -2.59 -12.49
N TYR A 13 -4.29 -1.84 -11.45
CA TYR A 13 -4.19 -0.38 -11.51
C TYR A 13 -2.74 0.04 -11.64
N LEU A 14 -2.45 0.94 -12.57
CA LEU A 14 -1.14 1.58 -12.66
C LEU A 14 -0.96 2.58 -11.53
N TYR A 15 0.15 2.43 -10.81
CA TYR A 15 0.53 3.26 -9.69
C TYR A 15 2.00 3.65 -9.81
N THR A 16 2.28 4.95 -9.88
CA THR A 16 3.64 5.47 -9.79
C THR A 16 3.82 6.07 -8.41
N THR A 17 4.85 5.62 -7.68
CA THR A 17 5.17 6.22 -6.38
C THR A 17 5.66 7.66 -6.61
N PRO A 18 5.37 8.60 -5.69
CA PRO A 18 5.86 9.97 -5.82
C PRO A 18 7.39 10.09 -5.91
N CYS A 19 8.11 9.08 -5.43
CA CYS A 19 9.57 9.05 -5.38
C CYS A 19 10.20 8.13 -6.44
N GLY A 20 9.42 7.41 -7.24
CA GLY A 20 9.91 6.44 -8.22
C GLY A 20 9.63 6.87 -9.65
N THR A 21 10.48 6.45 -10.58
CA THR A 21 10.26 6.67 -12.02
C THR A 21 9.45 5.56 -12.66
N ASP A 22 9.56 4.35 -12.13
CA ASP A 22 8.93 3.17 -12.71
C ASP A 22 7.50 3.00 -12.15
N PRO A 23 6.50 2.76 -13.02
CA PRO A 23 5.16 2.45 -12.56
C PRO A 23 5.09 1.00 -12.05
N TYR A 24 4.14 0.76 -11.17
CA TYR A 24 3.74 -0.55 -10.69
C TYR A 24 2.34 -0.88 -11.20
N LEU A 25 2.11 -2.13 -11.60
CA LEU A 25 0.76 -2.66 -11.76
C LEU A 25 0.34 -3.32 -10.43
N ILE A 26 -0.69 -2.78 -9.80
CA ILE A 26 -1.25 -3.33 -8.56
C ILE A 26 -2.43 -4.24 -8.92
N GLU A 27 -2.27 -5.55 -8.70
CA GLU A 27 -3.29 -6.58 -8.91
C GLU A 27 -3.77 -7.10 -7.55
N GLY A 28 -5.06 -7.40 -7.46
CA GLY A 28 -5.65 -8.00 -6.26
C GLY A 28 -7.05 -7.47 -5.98
N THR A 29 -7.68 -8.05 -4.97
CA THR A 29 -9.01 -7.68 -4.50
C THR A 29 -9.06 -7.70 -2.98
N GLY A 30 -9.72 -6.71 -2.38
CA GLY A 30 -9.79 -6.57 -0.93
C GLY A 30 -8.42 -6.23 -0.35
N ASP A 31 -7.96 -7.06 0.57
CA ASP A 31 -6.81 -6.76 1.43
C ASP A 31 -5.53 -7.51 0.99
N GLN A 32 -5.59 -8.37 -0.03
CA GLN A 32 -4.41 -9.02 -0.61
C GLN A 32 -4.06 -8.33 -1.93
N LEU A 33 -2.90 -7.67 -1.98
CA LEU A 33 -2.43 -6.95 -3.16
C LEU A 33 -1.02 -7.42 -3.55
N THR A 34 -0.80 -7.57 -4.84
CA THR A 34 0.51 -7.84 -5.45
C THR A 34 0.91 -6.65 -6.31
N ALA A 35 2.16 -6.22 -6.19
CA ALA A 35 2.74 -5.16 -7.00
C ALA A 35 3.73 -5.75 -8.01
N TYR A 36 3.50 -5.44 -9.29
CA TYR A 36 4.41 -5.77 -10.38
C TYR A 36 5.15 -4.51 -10.83
N ARG A 37 6.47 -4.45 -10.64
CA ARG A 37 7.29 -3.35 -11.15
C ARG A 37 7.36 -3.44 -12.67
N LEU A 38 7.04 -2.36 -13.36
CA LEU A 38 7.11 -2.27 -14.80
C LEU A 38 8.37 -1.51 -15.23
N VAL A 39 9.19 -2.13 -16.06
CA VAL A 39 10.35 -1.48 -16.69
C VAL A 39 10.16 -1.58 -18.19
N GLN A 40 10.15 -0.43 -18.88
CA GLN A 40 9.89 -0.35 -20.33
C GLN A 40 8.56 -1.03 -20.76
N GLY A 41 7.55 -1.00 -19.89
CA GLY A 41 6.22 -1.55 -20.18
C GLY A 41 6.09 -3.06 -19.97
N ALA A 42 7.12 -3.76 -19.49
CA ALA A 42 7.07 -5.18 -19.15
C ALA A 42 7.27 -5.41 -17.64
N ILE A 43 6.74 -6.51 -17.11
CA ILE A 43 6.94 -6.89 -15.72
C ILE A 43 8.41 -7.27 -15.50
N SER A 44 9.10 -6.53 -14.65
CA SER A 44 10.51 -6.79 -14.29
C SER A 44 10.66 -7.51 -12.95
N SER A 45 9.80 -7.21 -11.99
CA SER A 45 9.78 -7.89 -10.69
C SER A 45 8.38 -7.89 -10.09
N THR A 46 8.16 -8.78 -9.12
CA THR A 46 6.91 -8.90 -8.36
C THR A 46 7.23 -8.91 -6.88
N TYR A 47 6.37 -8.30 -6.07
CA TYR A 47 6.41 -8.42 -4.62
C TYR A 47 5.01 -8.32 -4.04
N GLU A 48 4.84 -8.93 -2.87
CA GLU A 48 3.62 -8.79 -2.10
C GLU A 48 3.52 -7.35 -1.58
N TYR A 49 2.40 -6.69 -1.88
CA TYR A 49 2.17 -5.29 -1.52
C TYR A 49 1.36 -5.17 -0.22
N ILE A 50 0.36 -6.03 -0.05
CA ILE A 50 -0.34 -6.24 1.22
C ILE A 50 -0.65 -7.74 1.30
N HIS A 51 -0.29 -8.36 2.43
CA HIS A 51 -0.73 -9.71 2.78
C HIS A 51 -2.03 -9.64 3.59
N SER A 52 -2.98 -10.55 3.39
CA SER A 52 -4.16 -10.68 4.26
C SER A 52 -4.62 -12.15 4.32
N PRO A 53 -5.08 -12.65 5.49
CA PRO A 53 -5.29 -11.92 6.74
C PRO A 53 -3.98 -11.60 7.47
N VAL A 54 -3.90 -10.39 8.05
CA VAL A 54 -2.82 -10.01 8.98
C VAL A 54 -3.26 -10.22 10.43
N ALA A 55 -2.30 -10.51 11.31
CA ALA A 55 -2.50 -10.58 12.75
C ALA A 55 -1.71 -9.50 13.51
N GLU A 56 -2.16 -9.17 14.73
CA GLU A 56 -1.43 -8.27 15.64
C GLU A 56 -0.05 -8.86 15.95
N GLY A 57 0.99 -8.04 15.84
CA GLY A 57 2.38 -8.43 16.10
C GLY A 57 3.00 -9.30 15.02
N GLU A 58 2.28 -9.61 13.94
CA GLU A 58 2.83 -10.37 12.82
C GLU A 58 3.97 -9.59 12.16
N GLN A 59 5.11 -10.25 11.98
CA GLN A 59 6.27 -9.66 11.34
C GLN A 59 6.27 -9.92 9.84
N TRP A 60 6.60 -8.88 9.07
CA TRP A 60 6.66 -8.95 7.63
C TRP A 60 7.93 -8.29 7.09
N MET A 61 8.75 -9.06 6.37
CA MET A 61 9.98 -8.57 5.74
C MET A 61 9.73 -8.28 4.27
N THR A 62 9.93 -7.04 3.85
CA THR A 62 9.79 -6.64 2.44
C THR A 62 10.87 -5.63 2.07
N ASN A 63 11.51 -5.84 0.91
CA ASN A 63 12.64 -5.03 0.43
C ASN A 63 13.75 -4.81 1.46
N GLY A 64 14.05 -5.82 2.29
CA GLY A 64 15.09 -5.75 3.32
C GLY A 64 14.72 -4.96 4.57
N ALA A 65 13.50 -4.41 4.64
CA ALA A 65 12.97 -3.77 5.84
C ALA A 65 12.03 -4.75 6.57
N LEU A 66 12.18 -4.82 7.89
CA LEU A 66 11.28 -5.56 8.77
C LEU A 66 10.18 -4.62 9.26
N TYR A 67 8.94 -5.08 9.16
CA TYR A 67 7.78 -4.39 9.68
C TYR A 67 7.01 -5.28 10.64
N GLU A 68 6.23 -4.64 11.51
CA GLU A 68 5.28 -5.29 12.41
C GLU A 68 3.87 -4.80 12.07
N TRP A 69 2.91 -5.72 11.96
CA TRP A 69 1.51 -5.37 11.82
C TRP A 69 0.90 -5.00 13.16
N ARG A 70 0.31 -3.81 13.24
CA ARG A 70 -0.39 -3.30 14.42
C ARG A 70 -1.81 -2.91 14.07
N ARG A 71 -2.77 -3.37 14.85
CA ARG A 71 -4.17 -3.02 14.69
C ARG A 71 -4.42 -1.63 15.24
N ILE A 72 -5.05 -0.80 14.44
CA ILE A 72 -5.54 0.50 14.88
C ILE A 72 -6.97 0.30 15.39
N THR A 73 -7.12 0.28 16.72
CA THR A 73 -8.41 0.08 17.38
C THR A 73 -9.28 1.34 17.37
N ALA A 74 -8.65 2.51 17.34
CA ALA A 74 -9.34 3.78 17.16
C ALA A 74 -9.79 3.98 15.70
N LYS A 75 -10.79 4.83 15.50
CA LYS A 75 -11.11 5.31 14.16
C LYS A 75 -9.99 6.22 13.66
N LEU A 76 -9.71 6.16 12.37
CA LEU A 76 -8.70 6.99 11.73
C LEU A 76 -9.37 8.03 10.83
N ASP A 77 -9.12 9.30 11.13
CA ASP A 77 -9.54 10.43 10.30
C ASP A 77 -8.43 10.82 9.34
N VAL A 78 -8.78 10.86 8.05
CA VAL A 78 -7.97 11.47 6.96
C VAL A 78 -8.90 12.36 6.12
N PRO A 79 -8.39 13.20 5.21
CA PRO A 79 -9.27 14.10 4.45
C PRO A 79 -10.33 13.38 3.59
N ALA A 80 -10.10 12.13 3.17
CA ALA A 80 -11.10 11.28 2.52
C ALA A 80 -12.20 10.73 3.45
N GLY A 81 -12.19 11.10 4.73
CA GLY A 81 -13.17 10.75 5.75
C GLY A 81 -12.61 9.84 6.84
N THR A 82 -13.52 9.34 7.68
CA THR A 82 -13.20 8.46 8.81
C THR A 82 -13.24 7.00 8.40
N PHE A 83 -12.23 6.23 8.81
CA PHE A 83 -12.10 4.80 8.59
C PHE A 83 -12.04 4.03 9.91
N SER A 84 -12.48 2.77 9.86
CA SER A 84 -12.38 1.80 10.93
C SER A 84 -11.82 0.50 10.37
N ASP A 85 -11.38 -0.42 11.23
CA ASP A 85 -10.74 -1.67 10.83
C ASP A 85 -9.47 -1.44 9.98
N CYS A 86 -8.55 -0.71 10.60
CA CYS A 86 -7.28 -0.32 9.99
C CYS A 86 -6.11 -1.04 10.65
N TRP A 87 -5.07 -1.23 9.85
CA TRP A 87 -3.84 -1.92 10.19
C TRP A 87 -2.66 -1.04 9.78
N GLU A 88 -1.75 -0.84 10.71
CA GLU A 88 -0.48 -0.18 10.48
C GLU A 88 0.60 -1.23 10.23
N ARG A 89 1.32 -1.07 9.12
CA ARG A 89 2.61 -1.69 8.92
C ARG A 89 3.67 -0.76 9.53
N HIS A 90 4.13 -1.11 10.72
CA HIS A 90 5.00 -0.27 11.54
C HIS A 90 6.47 -0.58 11.34
N SER A 91 7.30 0.46 11.20
CA SER A 91 8.77 0.39 11.36
C SER A 91 9.32 1.70 11.92
N GLU A 92 10.60 1.71 12.32
CA GLU A 92 11.25 2.93 12.83
C GLU A 92 11.29 4.06 11.78
N ASP A 93 11.43 3.71 10.50
CA ASP A 93 11.60 4.68 9.42
C ASP A 93 10.29 5.08 8.73
N SER A 94 9.31 4.17 8.69
CA SER A 94 8.09 4.41 7.92
C SER A 94 6.91 3.62 8.44
N ASN A 95 5.74 4.25 8.41
CA ASN A 95 4.49 3.60 8.75
C ASN A 95 3.51 3.71 7.59
N LEU A 96 2.83 2.62 7.28
CA LEU A 96 1.81 2.57 6.24
C LEU A 96 0.52 2.08 6.87
N VAL A 97 -0.55 2.86 6.74
CA VAL A 97 -1.85 2.50 7.29
C VAL A 97 -2.79 2.09 6.18
N TYR A 98 -3.30 0.86 6.30
CA TYR A 98 -4.26 0.26 5.40
C TYR A 98 -5.58 0.06 6.14
N CYS A 99 -6.71 0.44 5.53
CA CYS A 99 -8.03 0.17 6.08
C CYS A 99 -8.82 -0.74 5.14
N ARG A 100 -9.51 -1.74 5.71
CA ARG A 100 -10.31 -2.66 4.91
C ARG A 100 -11.36 -1.91 4.08
N GLY A 101 -11.49 -2.29 2.82
CA GLY A 101 -12.39 -1.63 1.86
C GLY A 101 -11.91 -0.26 1.36
N ALA A 102 -10.78 0.25 1.83
CA ALA A 102 -10.18 1.51 1.38
C ALA A 102 -8.75 1.37 0.85
N GLY A 103 -8.02 0.33 1.26
CA GLY A 103 -6.61 0.17 0.94
C GLY A 103 -5.71 1.11 1.76
N LEU A 104 -4.60 1.58 1.17
CA LEU A 104 -3.67 2.51 1.82
C LEU A 104 -4.33 3.88 2.02
N VAL A 105 -4.42 4.35 3.26
CA VAL A 105 -5.03 5.64 3.60
C VAL A 105 -4.05 6.67 4.15
N ARG A 106 -2.92 6.23 4.71
CA ARG A 106 -1.86 7.11 5.22
C ARG A 106 -0.49 6.46 5.07
N MET A 107 0.53 7.26 4.76
CA MET A 107 1.93 6.87 4.81
C MET A 107 2.75 7.96 5.50
N THR A 108 3.61 7.58 6.42
CA THR A 108 4.57 8.48 7.07
C THR A 108 5.98 7.99 6.81
N SER A 109 6.91 8.92 6.58
CA SER A 109 8.34 8.61 6.52
C SER A 109 9.11 9.57 7.41
N ALA A 110 9.72 9.05 8.47
CA ALA A 110 10.53 9.83 9.38
C ALA A 110 11.83 10.34 8.71
N PRO A 111 12.61 9.52 7.98
CA PRO A 111 13.83 9.97 7.30
C PRO A 111 13.58 11.09 6.28
N ASN A 112 12.41 11.08 5.64
CA ASN A 112 12.06 12.06 4.60
C ASN A 112 11.13 13.18 5.10
N ASN A 113 10.77 13.18 6.39
CA ASN A 113 9.89 14.15 7.03
C ASN A 113 8.61 14.48 6.24
N TYR A 114 7.86 13.45 5.83
CA TYR A 114 6.58 13.65 5.15
C TYR A 114 5.47 12.75 5.68
N VAL A 115 4.24 13.22 5.45
CA VAL A 115 2.99 12.46 5.62
C VAL A 115 2.20 12.57 4.32
N LEU A 116 1.78 11.43 3.78
CA LEU A 116 0.81 11.35 2.69
C LEU A 116 -0.51 10.80 3.24
N GLU A 117 -1.62 11.41 2.86
CA GLU A 117 -2.96 11.01 3.27
C GLU A 117 -3.89 10.87 2.07
N LEU A 118 -4.83 9.94 2.17
CA LEU A 118 -5.88 9.82 1.18
C LEU A 118 -6.81 11.04 1.26
N VAL A 119 -6.88 11.78 0.16
CA VAL A 119 -7.68 13.01 0.07
C VAL A 119 -9.07 12.83 -0.53
N ALA A 120 -9.30 11.73 -1.26
CA ALA A 120 -10.61 11.37 -1.79
C ALA A 120 -10.75 9.85 -1.87
N ARG A 121 -11.94 9.32 -1.61
CA ARG A 121 -12.26 7.90 -1.82
C ARG A 121 -12.30 7.63 -3.32
N ASN A 122 -11.66 6.55 -3.75
CA ASN A 122 -11.61 6.17 -5.16
C ASN A 122 -12.61 5.06 -5.52
N PHE A 123 -13.63 4.83 -4.68
CA PHE A 123 -14.62 3.74 -4.78
C PHE A 123 -16.03 4.28 -4.57
#